data_AF-A0AAV0LRF0-F1
#
_entry.id   AF-A0AAV0LRF0-F1
#
_cell.length_a   1.000
_cell.length_b   1.000
_cell.length_c   1.000
_cell.angle_alpha   90.00
_cell.angle_beta   90.00
_cell.angle_gamma   90.00
#
_symmetry.space_group_name_H-M   'P 1'
#
loop_
_entity.id
_entity.type
_entity.pdbx_description
1 polymer ?
#
loop_
_entity_poly.entity_id
_entity_poly.type
_entity_poly.pdbx_seq_one_letter_code
_entity_poly.pdbx_strand_id
1 'polypeptide(L)'
;ASSKRALDELDILFEALDRSKCISKVVFDLSLARGLDYYTGVIYEAVFKGTTQVGSIAAGGRYDNLIGMFGTKQVPAVGVSLGIERVFAIMEQVQKDRNQVR
;
A
#
# COMPACT_ATOMS: atom_id res chain seq x y z
N ALA A 1 -19.07 -12.89 11.11
CA ALA A 1 -18.90 -11.67 11.94
C ALA A 1 -17.68 -10.85 11.53
N SER A 2 -16.52 -11.46 11.24
CA SER A 2 -15.31 -10.75 10.78
C SER A 2 -15.43 -10.16 9.36
N SER A 3 -16.02 -10.89 8.41
CA SER A 3 -16.09 -10.44 7.00
C SER A 3 -16.96 -9.21 6.79
N LYS A 4 -18.09 -9.10 7.51
CA LYS A 4 -18.95 -7.91 7.43
C LYS A 4 -18.19 -6.67 7.92
N ARG A 5 -17.52 -6.76 9.07
CA ARG A 5 -16.69 -5.67 9.60
C ARG A 5 -15.61 -5.25 8.60
N ALA A 6 -14.96 -6.20 7.94
CA ALA A 6 -13.95 -5.88 6.93
C ALA A 6 -14.53 -5.10 5.74
N LEU A 7 -15.74 -5.45 5.29
CA LEU A 7 -16.44 -4.69 4.26
C LEU A 7 -16.85 -3.30 4.75
N ASP A 8 -17.37 -3.19 5.98
CA ASP A 8 -17.72 -1.89 6.60
C ASP A 8 -16.48 -0.98 6.71
N GLU A 9 -15.31 -1.53 7.05
CA GLU A 9 -14.03 -0.79 7.07
C GLU A 9 -13.56 -0.37 5.67
N LEU A 10 -13.77 -1.22 4.65
CA LEU A 10 -13.49 -0.87 3.26
C LEU A 10 -14.41 0.26 2.78
N ASP A 11 -15.70 0.23 3.11
CA ASP A 11 -16.63 1.31 2.74
C ASP A 11 -16.15 2.67 3.26
N ILE A 12 -15.70 2.74 4.52
CA ILE A 12 -15.11 3.95 5.11
C ILE A 12 -13.87 4.40 4.32
N LEU A 13 -13.01 3.47 3.93
CA LEU A 13 -11.82 3.76 3.12
C LEU A 13 -12.20 4.30 1.74
N PHE A 14 -13.14 3.67 1.05
CA PHE A 14 -13.60 4.08 -0.28
C PHE A 14 -14.25 5.47 -0.27
N GLU A 15 -15.04 5.78 0.76
CA GLU A 15 -15.56 7.14 0.95
C GLU A 15 -14.46 8.17 1.19
N ALA A 16 -13.42 7.83 1.96
CA ALA A 16 -12.27 8.71 2.18
C ALA A 16 -11.44 8.92 0.89
N LEU A 17 -11.29 7.87 0.08
CA LEU A 17 -10.63 7.91 -1.21
C LEU A 17 -11.38 8.77 -2.24
N ASP A 18 -12.72 8.73 -2.21
CA ASP A 18 -13.56 9.57 -3.05
C ASP A 18 -13.46 11.05 -2.64
N ARG A 19 -13.59 11.34 -1.34
CA ARG A 19 -13.42 12.69 -0.77
C ARG A 19 -12.03 13.29 -1.05
N SER A 20 -10.99 12.46 -1.07
CA SER A 20 -9.62 12.89 -1.39
C SER A 20 -9.32 12.98 -2.89
N LYS A 21 -10.27 12.62 -3.77
CA LYS A 21 -10.11 12.57 -5.24
C LYS A 21 -8.99 11.61 -5.69
N CYS A 22 -8.65 10.64 -4.85
CA CYS A 22 -7.59 9.66 -5.11
C CYS A 22 -8.14 8.31 -5.62
N ILE A 23 -9.46 8.14 -5.64
CA ILE A 23 -10.10 6.86 -6.00
C ILE A 23 -9.62 6.29 -7.36
N SER A 24 -9.39 7.17 -8.36
CA SER A 24 -8.91 6.76 -9.69
C SER A 24 -7.50 6.15 -9.71
N LYS A 25 -6.74 6.29 -8.61
CA LYS A 25 -5.39 5.72 -8.45
C LYS A 25 -5.39 4.38 -7.72
N VAL A 26 -6.53 3.93 -7.20
CA VAL A 26 -6.65 2.72 -6.39
C VAL A 26 -7.39 1.65 -7.19
N VAL A 27 -6.95 0.41 -7.05
CA VAL A 27 -7.62 -0.78 -7.59
C VAL A 27 -7.87 -1.71 -6.41
N PHE A 28 -9.11 -2.17 -6.26
CA PHE A 28 -9.44 -3.20 -5.29
C PHE A 28 -9.06 -4.57 -5.83
N ASP A 29 -8.19 -5.28 -5.13
CA ASP A 29 -7.69 -6.58 -5.56
C ASP A 29 -7.75 -7.58 -4.41
N LEU A 30 -8.67 -8.55 -4.51
CA LEU A 30 -8.85 -9.62 -3.53
C LEU A 30 -7.75 -10.69 -3.59
N SER A 31 -6.93 -10.70 -4.66
CA SER A 31 -5.79 -11.62 -4.77
C SER A 31 -4.58 -11.13 -3.97
N LEU A 32 -4.58 -9.87 -3.53
CA LEU A 32 -3.51 -9.30 -2.73
C LEU A 32 -3.48 -9.96 -1.34
N ALA A 33 -2.53 -10.87 -1.18
CA ALA A 33 -2.16 -11.43 0.11
C ALA A 33 -0.71 -11.06 0.40
N ARG A 34 -0.44 -10.51 1.59
CA ARG A 34 0.91 -10.17 2.03
C ARG A 34 1.47 -11.30 2.90
N GLY A 35 2.75 -11.60 2.75
CA GLY A 35 3.44 -12.69 3.47
C GLY A 35 3.74 -12.42 4.95
N LEU A 36 3.09 -11.43 5.56
CA LEU A 36 3.28 -11.04 6.97
C LEU A 36 1.94 -11.17 7.69
N ASP A 37 1.91 -11.95 8.76
CA ASP A 37 0.72 -12.34 9.52
C ASP A 37 0.26 -11.29 10.54
N TYR A 38 1.02 -10.20 10.71
CA TYR A 38 0.70 -9.13 11.67
C TYR A 38 -0.40 -8.17 11.21
N TYR A 39 -0.85 -8.24 9.96
CA TYR A 39 -1.91 -7.35 9.46
C TYR A 39 -3.27 -7.75 10.01
N THR A 40 -4.04 -6.75 10.43
CA THR A 40 -5.32 -6.92 11.14
C THR A 40 -6.49 -6.23 10.44
N GLY A 41 -6.22 -5.47 9.38
CA GLY A 41 -7.21 -4.72 8.60
C GLY A 41 -6.72 -4.50 7.18
N VAL A 42 -6.97 -3.31 6.61
CA VAL A 42 -6.56 -2.97 5.23
C VAL A 42 -5.07 -3.24 5.00
N ILE A 43 -4.76 -3.80 3.84
CA ILE A 43 -3.43 -3.89 3.27
C ILE A 43 -3.44 -3.22 1.90
N TYR A 44 -2.30 -2.64 1.52
CA TYR A 44 -2.16 -1.96 0.24
C TYR A 44 -0.76 -2.12 -0.31
N GLU A 45 -0.69 -2.05 -1.63
CA GLU A 45 0.53 -2.09 -2.40
C GLU A 45 0.49 -0.98 -3.46
N ALA A 46 1.60 -0.26 -3.62
CA ALA A 46 1.79 0.70 -4.69
C ALA A 46 2.71 0.09 -5.74
N VAL A 47 2.27 0.14 -7.00
CA VAL A 47 3.03 -0.32 -8.17
C VAL A 47 3.22 0.84 -9.14
N PHE A 48 4.37 0.88 -9.80
CA PHE A 48 4.64 1.87 -10.83
C PHE A 48 3.96 1.48 -12.15
N LYS A 49 3.18 2.40 -12.73
CA LYS A 49 2.44 2.17 -13.99
C LYS A 49 3.21 2.60 -15.26
N GLY A 50 4.53 2.62 -15.22
CA GLY A 50 5.36 2.93 -16.39
C GLY A 50 5.86 1.69 -17.13
N THR A 51 6.80 1.90 -18.05
CA THR A 51 7.46 0.85 -18.83
C THR A 51 8.35 -0.03 -17.97
N THR A 52 9.03 0.54 -16.99
CA THR A 52 9.91 -0.17 -16.07
C THR A 52 9.12 -1.01 -15.06
N GLN A 53 9.22 -2.32 -15.16
CA GLN A 53 8.61 -3.25 -14.19
C GLN A 53 9.60 -3.53 -13.06
N VAL A 54 9.33 -2.99 -11.87
CA VAL A 54 10.16 -3.20 -10.65
C VAL A 54 9.38 -3.88 -9.51
N GLY A 55 8.12 -4.26 -9.77
CA GLY A 55 7.20 -4.75 -8.74
C GLY A 55 6.71 -3.63 -7.81
N SER A 56 6.35 -4.03 -6.57
CA SER A 56 5.91 -3.12 -5.52
C SER A 56 6.97 -2.08 -5.15
N ILE A 57 6.63 -0.80 -5.28
CA ILE A 57 7.46 0.32 -4.84
C ILE A 57 7.15 0.76 -3.41
N ALA A 58 5.93 0.50 -2.93
CA ALA A 58 5.56 0.72 -1.54
C ALA A 58 4.53 -0.32 -1.11
N ALA A 59 4.52 -0.65 0.18
CA ALA A 59 3.50 -1.52 0.76
C ALA A 59 3.22 -1.14 2.20
N GLY A 60 2.03 -1.48 2.68
CA GLY A 60 1.66 -1.22 4.07
C GLY A 60 0.28 -1.73 4.41
N GLY A 61 -0.21 -1.31 5.57
CA GLY A 61 -1.50 -1.73 6.08
C GLY A 61 -1.66 -1.47 7.57
N ARG A 62 -2.77 -1.95 8.12
CA ARG A 62 -3.17 -1.79 9.53
C ARG A 62 -2.75 -2.99 10.38
N TYR A 63 -2.10 -2.76 11.51
CA TYR A 63 -1.50 -3.78 12.38
C TYR A 63 -1.68 -3.45 13.86
N ASP A 64 -2.90 -3.67 14.38
CA ASP A 64 -3.26 -3.22 15.73
C ASP A 64 -2.52 -3.93 16.86
N ASN A 65 -2.14 -5.19 16.63
CA ASN A 65 -1.58 -6.03 17.68
C ASN A 65 -0.05 -5.91 17.77
N LEU A 66 0.62 -5.40 16.73
CA LEU A 66 2.08 -5.48 16.60
C LEU A 66 2.81 -4.70 17.70
N ILE A 67 2.36 -3.46 17.99
CA ILE A 67 2.97 -2.65 19.06
C ILE A 67 2.72 -3.28 20.43
N GLY A 68 1.52 -3.84 20.63
CA GLY A 68 1.13 -4.50 21.88
C GLY A 68 1.96 -5.75 22.21
N MET A 69 2.62 -6.38 21.23
CA MET A 69 3.53 -7.51 21.47
C MET A 69 4.84 -7.07 22.16
N PHE A 70 5.21 -5.78 22.06
CA PHE A 70 6.46 -5.24 22.61
C PHE A 70 6.23 -4.21 23.73
N GLY A 71 4.98 -3.89 24.05
CA GLY A 71 4.60 -2.89 25.04
C GLY A 71 3.55 -3.39 26.02
N THR A 72 3.14 -2.53 26.95
CA THR A 72 2.12 -2.85 27.96
C THR A 72 0.70 -2.45 27.55
N LYS A 73 0.56 -1.77 26.40
CA LYS A 73 -0.72 -1.23 25.90
C LYS A 73 -0.94 -1.65 24.45
N GLN A 74 -2.19 -1.96 24.13
CA GLN A 74 -2.63 -2.11 22.75
C GLN A 74 -2.69 -0.73 22.10
N VAL A 75 -1.96 -0.58 21.00
CA VAL A 75 -1.89 0.67 20.23
C VAL A 75 -2.19 0.34 18.77
N PRO A 76 -3.42 0.62 18.30
CA PRO A 76 -3.78 0.51 16.89
C PRO A 76 -2.81 1.31 16.02
N ALA A 77 -2.34 0.71 14.93
CA ALA A 77 -1.34 1.33 14.08
C ALA A 77 -1.58 1.03 12.60
N VAL A 78 -1.19 1.98 11.76
CA VAL A 78 -1.16 1.86 10.30
C VAL A 78 0.15 2.49 9.83
N GLY A 79 0.73 1.90 8.79
CA GLY A 79 2.00 2.40 8.26
C GLY A 79 2.25 1.96 6.83
N VAL A 80 3.26 2.57 6.23
CA VAL A 80 3.69 2.30 4.87
C VAL A 80 5.21 2.31 4.84
N SER A 81 5.77 1.44 4.01
CA SER A 81 7.20 1.40 3.70
C SER A 81 7.41 1.63 2.21
N LEU A 82 8.46 2.36 1.87
CA LEU A 82 8.88 2.67 0.50
C LEU A 82 10.17 1.92 0.18
N GLY A 83 10.18 1.18 -0.92
CA GLY A 83 11.38 0.56 -1.48
C GLY A 83 12.21 1.57 -2.26
N ILE A 84 13.06 2.32 -1.55
CA ILE A 84 13.84 3.43 -2.10
C ILE A 84 14.70 2.99 -3.30
N GLU A 85 15.28 1.79 -3.25
CA GLU A 85 16.10 1.22 -4.33
C GLU A 85 15.28 1.09 -5.64
N ARG A 86 14.02 0.66 -5.54
CA ARG A 86 13.13 0.54 -6.70
C ARG A 86 12.73 1.90 -7.25
N VAL A 87 12.51 2.88 -6.38
CA VAL A 87 12.21 4.26 -6.78
C VAL A 87 13.39 4.85 -7.55
N PHE A 88 14.62 4.67 -7.07
CA PHE A 88 15.82 5.12 -7.79
C PHE A 88 15.95 4.44 -9.15
N ALA A 89 15.78 3.11 -9.22
CA ALA A 89 15.83 2.38 -10.48
C ALA A 89 14.81 2.91 -11.52
N ILE A 90 13.58 3.22 -11.08
CA ILE A 90 12.57 3.84 -11.95
C ILE A 90 13.05 5.23 -12.42
N MET A 91 13.53 6.08 -11.51
CA MET A 91 13.95 7.44 -11.83
C MET A 91 15.11 7.45 -12.84
N GLU A 92 16.10 6.57 -12.66
CA GLU A 92 17.21 6.40 -13.59
C GLU A 92 16.74 5.97 -14.97
N GLN A 93 15.79 5.02 -15.04
CA GLN A 93 15.27 4.55 -16.33
C GLN A 93 14.46 5.66 -17.03
N VAL A 94 13.59 6.36 -16.31
CA VAL A 94 12.82 7.49 -16.85
C VAL A 94 13.75 8.59 -17.39
N GLN A 95 14.88 8.83 -16.73
CA GLN A 95 15.88 9.77 -17.21
C GLN A 95 16.59 9.29 -18.48
N LYS A 96 16.96 8.01 -18.56
CA LYS A 96 17.58 7.40 -19.77
C LYS A 96 16.65 7.50 -20.97
N ASP A 97 15.38 7.15 -20.79
CA ASP A 97 14.35 7.21 -21.85
C ASP A 97 14.18 8.64 -22.36
N ARG A 98 14.18 9.63 -21.46
CA ARG A 98 14.08 11.05 -21.84
C ARG A 98 15.27 11.57 -22.64
N ASN A 99 16.46 11.02 -22.41
CA ASN A 99 17.68 11.42 -23.09
C ASN A 99 17.84 10.75 -24.47
N GLN A 100 17.27 9.57 -24.69
CA GLN A 100 17.29 8.89 -25.99
C GLN A 100 16.30 9.50 -27.01
N VAL A 101 15.28 10.22 -26.54
CA VAL A 101 14.27 10.89 -27.37
C VAL A 101 14.71 12.30 -27.81
N ARG A 102 15.86 12.78 -27.32
CA ARG A 102 16.50 14.04 -27.75
C ARG A 102 17.62 13.76 -28.73
#